data_AF-A0A835ELV1-F1
#
_entry.id   AF-A0A835ELV1-F1
#
_cell.length_a   1.000
_cell.length_b   1.000
_cell.length_c   1.000
_cell.angle_alpha   90.00
_cell.angle_beta   90.00
_cell.angle_gamma   90.00
#
_symmetry.space_group_name_H-M   'P 1'
#
loop_
_entity.id
_entity.type
_entity.pdbx_description
1 polymer ?
#
loop_
_entity_poly.entity_id
_entity_poly.type
_entity_poly.pdbx_seq_one_letter_code
_entity_poly.pdbx_strand_id
1 'polypeptide(L)'
;MEAAEFWGLLYSGSQQMRNLPRVKPAYPLVSLVDPDVILFLLEEDHDTYWIVEVDMRNMVLRSCARYMNEEDEEGCVAERVRRNVFDGHSFFPSEISSYLL
;
A
#
# COMPACT_ATOMS: atom_id res chain seq x y z
N MET A 1 -2.47 -14.92 -5.78
CA MET A 1 -1.58 -14.81 -4.61
C MET A 1 -2.45 -14.71 -3.37
N GLU A 2 -2.27 -15.65 -2.45
CA GLU A 2 -2.97 -15.67 -1.16
C GLU A 2 -2.33 -14.68 -0.18
N ALA A 3 -3.08 -14.18 0.80
CA ALA A 3 -2.55 -13.20 1.77
C ALA A 3 -1.33 -13.74 2.52
N ALA A 4 -1.41 -14.99 3.00
CA ALA A 4 -0.30 -15.64 3.72
C ALA A 4 0.97 -15.77 2.87
N GLU A 5 0.82 -16.05 1.57
CA GLU A 5 1.92 -16.15 0.62
C GLU A 5 2.57 -14.77 0.41
N PHE A 6 1.77 -13.74 0.13
CA PHE A 6 2.23 -12.37 -0.03
C PHE A 6 3.02 -11.88 1.19
N TRP A 7 2.43 -12.01 2.39
CA TRP A 7 3.09 -11.57 3.61
C TRP A 7 4.32 -12.41 3.92
N GLY A 8 4.26 -13.73 3.67
CA GLY A 8 5.37 -14.66 3.75
C GLY A 8 6.62 -14.19 3.02
N LEU A 9 6.45 -13.70 1.79
CA LEU A 9 7.53 -13.20 0.94
C LEU A 9 8.17 -11.93 1.49
N LEU A 10 7.37 -11.06 2.11
CA LEU A 10 7.82 -9.75 2.61
C LEU A 10 8.51 -9.81 3.99
N TYR A 11 8.47 -10.94 4.72
CA TYR A 11 8.94 -11.06 6.12
C TYR A 11 10.45 -10.89 6.36
N SER A 12 11.24 -10.57 5.35
CA SER A 12 12.70 -10.41 5.49
C SER A 12 13.07 -8.96 5.84
N GLY A 13 12.81 -8.52 7.08
CA GLY A 13 13.69 -7.53 7.71
C GLY A 13 13.16 -6.14 8.10
N SER A 14 11.85 -5.85 8.13
CA SER A 14 11.36 -4.54 8.57
C SER A 14 10.43 -4.59 9.79
N GLN A 15 10.77 -3.81 10.84
CA GLN A 15 9.90 -3.63 12.02
C GLN A 15 8.58 -2.91 11.66
N GLN A 16 8.58 -2.15 10.56
CA GLN A 16 7.43 -1.39 10.07
C GLN A 16 6.26 -2.31 9.67
N MET A 17 6.53 -3.55 9.25
CA MET A 17 5.50 -4.54 8.91
C MET A 17 4.71 -5.11 10.09
N ARG A 18 5.23 -5.03 11.33
CA ARG A 18 4.55 -5.64 12.49
C ARG A 18 3.17 -5.05 12.76
N ASN A 19 2.94 -3.81 12.35
CA ASN A 19 1.71 -3.07 12.63
C ASN A 19 0.77 -3.02 11.42
N LEU A 20 1.09 -3.71 10.32
CA LEU A 20 0.24 -3.75 9.13
C LEU A 20 -0.82 -4.87 9.24
N PRO A 21 -2.05 -4.62 8.76
CA PRO A 21 -3.08 -5.64 8.70
C PRO A 21 -2.65 -6.77 7.76
N ARG A 22 -2.74 -8.02 8.21
CA ARG A 22 -2.37 -9.22 7.42
C ARG A 22 -3.49 -9.68 6.50
N VAL A 23 -4.07 -8.73 5.77
CA VAL A 23 -5.20 -8.95 4.86
C VAL A 23 -4.71 -9.16 3.43
N LYS A 24 -5.62 -9.56 2.53
CA LYS A 24 -5.30 -9.68 1.11
C LYS A 24 -5.09 -8.27 0.52
N PRO A 25 -3.93 -7.99 -0.11
CA PRO A 25 -3.74 -6.70 -0.77
C PRO A 25 -4.69 -6.55 -1.97
N ALA A 26 -5.23 -5.34 -2.13
CA ALA A 26 -6.18 -4.98 -3.17
C ALA A 26 -5.67 -3.79 -4.01
N TYR A 27 -6.32 -3.55 -5.14
CA TYR A 27 -6.09 -2.40 -6.03
C TYR A 27 -4.61 -2.13 -6.35
N PRO A 28 -3.93 -3.07 -7.05
CA PRO A 28 -2.53 -2.87 -7.42
C PRO A 28 -2.37 -1.65 -8.33
N LEU A 29 -1.51 -0.75 -7.91
CA LEU A 29 -1.12 0.46 -8.61
C LEU A 29 0.35 0.35 -9.00
N VAL A 30 0.63 0.29 -10.31
CA VAL A 30 2.00 0.16 -10.83
C VAL A 30 2.60 1.54 -11.05
N SER A 31 3.81 1.78 -10.52
CA SER A 31 4.54 3.02 -10.77
C SER A 31 4.94 3.13 -12.25
N LEU A 32 4.73 4.30 -12.84
CA LEU A 32 5.18 4.60 -14.20
C LEU A 32 6.68 4.87 -14.31
N VAL A 33 7.31 5.25 -13.19
CA VAL A 33 8.74 5.57 -13.14
C VAL A 33 9.56 4.30 -12.90
N ASP A 34 9.04 3.40 -12.05
CA ASP A 34 9.70 2.16 -11.66
C ASP A 34 8.68 1.01 -11.68
N PRO A 35 8.54 0.27 -12.78
CA PRO A 35 7.50 -0.75 -12.93
C PRO A 35 7.65 -1.95 -11.97
N ASP A 36 8.81 -2.09 -11.32
CA ASP A 36 9.04 -3.09 -10.27
C ASP A 36 8.38 -2.69 -8.94
N VAL A 37 7.93 -1.43 -8.81
CA VAL A 37 7.26 -0.89 -7.63
C VAL A 37 5.75 -0.90 -7.81
N ILE A 38 5.06 -1.63 -6.93
CA ILE A 38 3.61 -1.72 -6.89
C ILE A 38 3.10 -1.24 -5.54
N LEU A 39 2.12 -0.35 -5.56
CA LEU A 39 1.36 0.02 -4.38
C LEU A 39 0.12 -0.87 -4.25
N PHE A 40 -0.20 -1.24 -3.02
CA PHE A 40 -1.42 -1.97 -2.70
C PHE A 40 -2.20 -1.25 -1.60
N LEU A 41 -3.51 -1.39 -1.66
CA LEU A 41 -4.42 -1.01 -0.58
C LEU A 41 -4.64 -2.20 0.35
N LEU A 42 -4.58 -1.96 1.65
CA LEU A 42 -4.96 -2.91 2.69
C LEU A 42 -6.14 -2.33 3.47
N GLU A 43 -7.23 -3.07 3.51
CA GLU A 43 -8.40 -2.73 4.33
C GLU A 43 -8.25 -3.41 5.68
N GLU A 44 -7.99 -2.64 6.73
CA GLU A 44 -7.90 -3.15 8.11
C GLU A 44 -9.29 -3.38 8.68
N ASP A 45 -10.14 -2.36 8.59
CA ASP A 45 -11.53 -2.29 9.04
C ASP A 45 -12.32 -1.36 8.09
N HIS A 46 -13.64 -1.21 8.30
CA HIS A 46 -14.54 -0.46 7.42
C HIS A 46 -14.11 0.95 7.02
N ASP A 47 -13.36 1.66 7.88
CA ASP A 47 -12.91 3.04 7.63
C ASP A 47 -11.38 3.20 7.73
N THR A 48 -10.66 2.10 7.94
CA THR A 48 -9.20 2.14 8.15
C THR A 48 -8.49 1.43 7.01
N TYR A 49 -7.81 2.23 6.20
CA TYR A 49 -7.07 1.77 5.04
C TYR A 49 -5.59 2.08 5.19
N TRP A 50 -4.77 1.22 4.60
CA TRP A 50 -3.33 1.42 4.48
C TRP A 50 -2.92 1.33 3.03
N ILE A 51 -2.01 2.21 2.61
CA ILE A 51 -1.28 2.05 1.37
C ILE A 51 0.11 1.52 1.71
N VAL A 52 0.51 0.47 1.00
CA VAL A 52 1.84 -0.12 1.10
C VAL A 52 2.52 -0.08 -0.26
N GLU A 53 3.79 0.32 -0.26
CA GLU A 53 4.64 0.33 -1.45
C GLU A 53 5.59 -0.85 -1.40
N VAL A 54 5.53 -1.70 -2.42
CA VAL A 54 6.29 -2.94 -2.47
C VAL A 54 7.19 -2.93 -3.69
N ASP A 55 8.48 -3.16 -3.46
CA ASP A 55 9.42 -3.55 -4.50
C ASP A 55 9.19 -5.05 -4.79
N MET A 56 8.53 -5.34 -5.90
CA MET A 56 8.17 -6.70 -6.31
C MET A 56 9.37 -7.48 -6.88
N ARG A 57 10.43 -6.79 -7.31
CA ARG A 57 11.65 -7.43 -7.82
C ARG A 57 12.48 -8.00 -6.67
N ASN A 58 12.60 -7.25 -5.59
CA ASN A 58 13.35 -7.67 -4.41
C ASN A 58 12.44 -8.29 -3.33
N MET A 59 11.11 -8.24 -3.51
CA MET A 59 10.10 -8.70 -2.56
C MET A 59 10.26 -8.03 -1.18
N VAL A 60 10.35 -6.70 -1.17
CA VAL A 60 10.55 -5.92 0.06
C VAL A 60 9.52 -4.78 0.16
N LEU A 61 9.00 -4.57 1.37
CA LEU A 61 8.19 -3.39 1.68
C LEU A 61 9.08 -2.13 1.74
N ARG A 62 8.86 -1.18 0.83
CA ARG A 62 9.60 0.09 0.78
C ARG A 62 9.04 1.11 1.78
N SER A 63 7.71 1.25 1.80
CA SER A 63 7.04 2.24 2.64
C SER A 63 5.58 1.84 2.92
N CYS A 64 4.99 2.43 3.95
CA CYS A 64 3.58 2.28 4.25
C CYS A 64 3.01 3.54 4.93
N ALA A 65 1.72 3.81 4.73
CA ALA A 65 1.01 4.86 5.44
C ALA A 65 -0.48 4.54 5.57
N ARG A 66 -1.14 5.19 6.55
CA ARG A 66 -2.59 5.20 6.62
C ARG A 66 -3.13 6.03 5.46
N TYR A 67 -4.13 5.48 4.77
CA TYR A 67 -4.91 6.18 3.76
C TYR A 67 -6.12 6.78 4.45
N MET A 68 -6.19 8.11 4.50
CA MET A 68 -7.37 8.83 4.96
C MET A 68 -8.28 9.05 3.76
N ASN A 69 -9.56 8.71 3.90
CA ASN A 69 -10.54 9.03 2.86
C ASN A 69 -10.72 10.56 2.87
N GLU A 70 -10.47 11.22 1.73
CA GLU A 70 -10.53 12.68 1.63
C GLU A 70 -11.94 13.25 1.88
N GLU A 71 -12.97 12.40 1.94
CA GLU A 71 -14.35 12.79 2.26
C GLU A 71 -14.55 13.29 3.71
N ASP A 72 -13.58 13.06 4.62
CA ASP A 72 -13.60 13.59 5.99
C ASP A 72 -12.81 14.91 6.16
N GLU A 73 -12.25 15.49 5.09
CA GLU A 73 -11.44 16.73 5.16
C GLU A 73 -12.24 18.03 5.42
N GLU A 74 -13.55 17.98 5.69
CA GLU A 74 -14.32 19.18 6.10
C GLU A 74 -14.22 19.50 7.61
N GLY A 75 -13.51 18.70 8.41
CA GLY A 75 -13.49 18.83 9.88
C GLY A 75 -12.11 18.85 10.52
N CYS A 76 -11.61 20.06 10.79
CA CYS A 76 -10.67 20.39 11.88
C CYS A 76 -9.15 20.19 11.67
N VAL A 77 -8.45 21.31 11.83
CA VAL A 77 -7.00 21.49 11.99
C VAL A 77 -6.49 20.73 13.23
N ALA A 78 -5.66 19.71 13.05
CA ALA A 78 -4.76 19.22 14.11
C ALA A 78 -3.45 18.65 13.54
N GLU A 79 -2.37 19.33 13.93
CA GLU A 79 -0.97 18.90 14.03
C GLU A 79 -0.35 17.96 12.98
N ARG A 80 0.61 18.56 12.28
CA ARG A 80 1.62 17.98 11.40
C ARG A 80 2.47 16.92 12.12
N VAL A 81 2.00 15.68 12.18
CA VAL A 81 2.88 14.52 12.36
C VAL A 81 3.45 14.17 10.99
N ARG A 82 4.79 14.13 10.91
CA ARG A 82 5.60 13.96 9.69
C ARG A 82 4.90 13.10 8.63
N ARG A 83 4.33 13.77 7.62
CA ARG A 83 3.80 13.15 6.41
C ARG A 83 4.89 12.24 5.86
N ASN A 84 4.60 10.95 5.71
CA ASN A 84 5.32 10.17 4.71
C ASN A 84 4.95 10.84 3.39
N VAL A 85 5.89 11.64 2.87
CA VAL A 85 5.74 12.30 1.58
C VAL A 85 5.86 11.19 0.55
N PHE A 86 4.73 10.71 0.06
CA PHE A 86 4.71 10.00 -1.21
C PHE A 86 4.99 11.07 -2.27
N ASP A 87 6.18 11.02 -2.84
CA ASP A 87 6.51 11.84 -4.00
C ASP A 87 5.59 11.36 -5.12
N GLY A 88 4.62 12.21 -5.47
CA GLY A 88 3.40 11.83 -6.22
C GLY A 88 3.70 11.35 -7.63
N HIS A 89 4.07 10.08 -7.75
CA HIS A 89 4.19 9.43 -9.04
C HIS A 89 2.79 9.02 -9.51
N SER A 90 2.45 9.35 -10.76
CA SER A 90 1.14 9.02 -11.33
C SER A 90 1.01 7.50 -11.48
N PHE A 91 0.01 6.89 -10.84
CA PHE A 91 -0.26 5.46 -10.91
C PHE A 91 -1.50 5.18 -11.76
N PHE A 92 -1.45 4.13 -12.59
CA PHE A 92 -2.67 3.59 -13.23
C PHE A 92 -3.28 2.49 -12.34
N PRO A 93 -4.60 2.49 -12.13
CA PRO A 93 -5.31 1.32 -11.62
C PRO A 93 -5.09 0.17 -12.60
N SER A 94 -4.32 -0.85 -12.20
CA SER A 94 -4.03 -1.96 -13.09
C SER A 94 -5.24 -2.92 -13.13
N GLU A 95 -5.83 -3.12 -14.31
CA GLU A 95 -6.78 -4.21 -14.60
C GLU A 95 -6.05 -5.55 -14.86
N ILE A 96 -4.75 -5.70 -14.55
CA ILE A 96 -4.00 -6.93 -14.85
C ILE A 96 -4.62 -8.17 -14.20
N SER A 97 -5.33 -8.02 -13.07
CA SER A 97 -6.04 -9.10 -12.40
C SER A 97 -7.16 -9.73 -13.24
N SER A 98 -7.74 -9.05 -14.24
CA SER A 98 -8.75 -9.64 -15.13
C SER A 98 -8.16 -10.48 -16.26
N TYR A 99 -6.84 -10.42 -16.50
CA TYR A 99 -6.19 -11.12 -17.62
C TYR A 99 -5.44 -12.40 -17.22
N LEU A 100 -5.50 -12.82 -15.95
CA LEU A 100 -4.82 -14.03 -15.44
C LEU A 100 -5.77 -15.22 -15.17
N LEU A 101 -6.92 -15.27 -15.86
CA LEU A 101 -7.83 -16.42 -15.84
C LEU A 101 -7.35 -17.56 -16.75
#